data_AF-A0A7X8VNU0-F1
#
_entry.id   AF-A0A7X8VNU0-F1
#
_cell.length_a   1.000
_cell.length_b   1.000
_cell.length_c   1.000
_cell.angle_alpha   90.00
_cell.angle_beta   90.00
_cell.angle_gamma   90.00
#
_symmetry.space_group_name_H-M   'P 1'
#
loop_
_entity.id
_entity.type
_entity.pdbx_description
1 polymer ?
#
loop_
_entity_poly.entity_id
_entity_poly.type
_entity_poly.pdbx_seq_one_letter_code
_entity_poly.pdbx_strand_id
1 'polypeptide(L)'
;MIWPLIYICCLLLGCAYSALLTWRFCKLAPKLGLLDQPRQEQHKTHSQATAVSGGLSMLLAWILSIISGLLLAALASRQLPDEFAFVIPGLQQVWKNLALIVGIAALYTLLGAYDDKYSMKAGKKFLAQFLLAAVSAYFGPRLSLGLHCQFLCWSISVFWIMGVINALNFFDNMDGLAAGTTLIASVFLLLVAAYRTQHFVALLAALGAGVSLGFLFHNRPPAKVFMGDSGSHFLGYCLAVTCILTTFYLPAESLTFTPVLIPLLVLAIPLFDAIM
;
A
#
# COMPACT_ATOMS: atom_id res chain seq x y z
N MET A 1 -15.52 6.66 22.35
CA MET A 1 -14.52 5.62 21.99
C MET A 1 -14.92 4.87 20.71
N ILE A 2 -14.99 5.55 19.55
CA ILE A 2 -15.54 4.94 18.33
C ILE A 2 -14.53 4.70 17.20
N TRP A 3 -13.37 5.38 17.25
CA TRP A 3 -12.30 5.23 16.25
C TRP A 3 -11.80 3.79 16.04
N PRO A 4 -11.56 2.99 17.10
CA PRO A 4 -11.16 1.59 16.91
C PRO A 4 -12.16 0.78 16.08
N LEU A 5 -13.47 1.03 16.26
CA LEU A 5 -14.50 0.37 15.48
C LEU A 5 -14.41 0.76 14.01
N ILE A 6 -14.20 2.04 13.70
CA ILE A 6 -14.04 2.52 12.32
C ILE A 6 -12.83 1.86 11.66
N TYR A 7 -11.69 1.77 12.36
CA TYR A 7 -10.51 1.11 11.83
C TYR A 7 -10.77 -0.37 11.50
N ILE A 8 -11.45 -1.08 12.41
CA ILE A 8 -11.85 -2.47 12.20
C ILE A 8 -12.81 -2.58 11.01
N CYS A 9 -13.81 -1.70 10.90
CA CYS A 9 -14.73 -1.67 9.77
C CYS A 9 -13.99 -1.44 8.44
N CYS A 10 -13.05 -0.49 8.38
CA CYS A 10 -12.24 -0.25 7.18
C CYS A 10 -11.40 -1.47 6.81
N LEU A 11 -10.76 -2.12 7.78
CA LEU A 11 -9.98 -3.34 7.57
C LEU A 11 -10.87 -4.46 7.01
N LEU A 12 -12.02 -4.71 7.65
CA LEU A 12 -12.96 -5.74 7.23
C LEU A 12 -13.55 -5.47 5.84
N LEU A 13 -13.88 -4.21 5.53
CA LEU A 13 -14.34 -3.80 4.20
C LEU A 13 -13.26 -4.02 3.14
N GLY A 14 -12.01 -3.61 3.42
CA GLY A 14 -10.87 -3.84 2.54
C GLY A 14 -10.63 -5.34 2.29
N CYS A 15 -10.72 -6.14 3.34
CA CYS A 15 -10.60 -7.59 3.28
C CYS A 15 -11.71 -8.22 2.41
N ALA A 16 -12.96 -7.84 2.66
CA ALA A 16 -14.11 -8.36 1.91
C ALA A 16 -14.02 -8.00 0.42
N TYR A 17 -13.73 -6.74 0.08
CA TYR A 17 -13.58 -6.31 -1.31
C TYR A 17 -12.37 -6.96 -1.98
N SER A 18 -11.23 -7.04 -1.32
CA SER A 18 -10.03 -7.66 -1.88
C SER A 18 -10.24 -9.15 -2.13
N ALA A 19 -10.85 -9.89 -1.20
CA ALA A 19 -11.19 -11.29 -1.39
C ALA A 19 -12.15 -11.49 -2.58
N LEU A 20 -13.25 -10.71 -2.63
CA LEU A 20 -14.24 -10.83 -3.69
C LEU A 20 -13.67 -10.46 -5.07
N LEU A 21 -12.93 -9.34 -5.16
CA LEU A 21 -12.37 -8.87 -6.41
C LEU A 21 -11.24 -9.76 -6.89
N THR A 22 -10.39 -10.26 -6.01
CA THR A 22 -9.32 -11.21 -6.39
C THR A 22 -9.93 -12.48 -6.98
N TRP A 23 -11.00 -13.01 -6.38
CA TRP A 23 -11.75 -14.13 -6.97
C TRP A 23 -12.33 -13.80 -8.37
N ARG A 24 -12.88 -12.61 -8.57
CA ARG A 24 -13.42 -12.18 -9.88
C ARG A 24 -12.32 -12.00 -10.92
N PHE A 25 -11.23 -11.31 -10.56
CA PHE A 25 -10.10 -11.05 -11.45
C PHE A 25 -9.34 -12.33 -11.81
N CYS A 26 -9.32 -13.34 -10.93
CA CYS A 26 -8.82 -14.66 -11.26
C CYS A 26 -9.56 -15.28 -12.46
N LYS A 27 -10.89 -15.10 -12.55
CA LYS A 27 -11.70 -15.59 -13.68
C LYS A 27 -11.55 -14.75 -14.96
N LEU A 28 -11.19 -13.48 -14.82
CA LEU A 28 -11.00 -12.55 -15.95
C LEU A 28 -9.58 -12.57 -16.50
N ALA A 29 -8.60 -13.02 -15.71
CA ALA A 29 -7.19 -13.04 -16.06
C ALA A 29 -6.89 -13.71 -17.43
N PRO A 30 -7.50 -14.85 -17.81
CA PRO A 30 -7.30 -15.44 -19.13
C PRO A 30 -7.74 -14.54 -20.29
N LYS A 31 -8.83 -13.77 -20.10
CA LYS A 31 -9.36 -12.86 -21.13
C LYS A 31 -8.51 -11.60 -21.29
N LEU A 32 -7.83 -11.18 -20.23
CA LEU A 32 -6.97 -10.00 -20.21
C LEU A 32 -5.53 -10.30 -20.67
N GLY A 33 -5.20 -11.59 -20.81
CA GLY A 33 -3.84 -12.06 -21.09
C GLY A 33 -2.90 -11.90 -19.89
N LEU A 34 -3.43 -11.87 -18.67
CA LEU A 34 -2.68 -11.72 -17.42
C LEU A 34 -2.44 -13.08 -16.77
N LEU A 35 -1.72 -13.95 -17.47
CA LEU A 35 -1.39 -15.30 -17.02
C LEU A 35 0.13 -15.46 -16.97
N ASP A 36 0.66 -15.91 -15.83
CA ASP A 36 2.04 -16.41 -15.77
C ASP A 36 2.02 -17.86 -16.25
N GLN A 37 2.62 -18.08 -17.40
CA GLN A 37 2.82 -19.42 -17.94
C GLN A 37 4.19 -19.92 -17.47
N PRO A 38 4.29 -21.13 -16.90
CA PRO A 38 5.58 -21.73 -16.64
C PRO A 38 6.25 -22.05 -17.98
N ARG A 39 6.95 -21.06 -18.56
CA ARG A 39 7.98 -21.29 -19.57
C ARG A 39 9.07 -22.09 -18.87
N GLN A 40 9.72 -22.98 -19.62
CA GLN A 40 10.75 -23.94 -19.19
C GLN A 40 12.02 -23.28 -18.59
N GLU A 41 11.87 -22.41 -17.59
CA GLU A 41 12.94 -21.82 -16.79
C GLU A 41 13.08 -22.67 -15.52
N GLN A 42 14.31 -23.12 -15.26
CA GLN A 42 14.66 -24.09 -14.22
C GLN A 42 14.32 -23.66 -12.77
N HIS A 43 13.79 -22.44 -12.57
CA HIS A 43 13.48 -21.84 -11.27
C HIS A 43 11.98 -21.78 -10.90
N LYS A 44 11.04 -22.19 -11.76
CA LYS A 44 9.59 -22.13 -11.46
C LYS A 44 9.01 -23.50 -11.09
N THR A 45 8.51 -23.64 -9.86
CA THR A 45 7.96 -24.88 -9.28
C THR A 45 6.50 -25.18 -9.63
N HIS A 46 5.82 -24.31 -10.39
CA HIS A 46 4.39 -24.44 -10.71
C HIS A 46 4.15 -25.07 -12.08
N SER A 47 3.23 -26.04 -12.18
CA SER A 47 2.94 -26.77 -13.42
C SER A 47 1.75 -26.22 -14.23
N GLN A 48 1.03 -25.22 -13.71
CA GLN A 48 -0.19 -24.66 -14.33
C GLN A 48 -0.09 -23.14 -14.47
N ALA A 49 -0.78 -22.57 -15.46
CA ALA A 49 -0.83 -21.12 -15.67
C ALA A 49 -1.61 -20.43 -14.54
N THR A 50 -0.95 -19.54 -13.80
CA THR A 50 -1.52 -18.83 -12.65
C THR A 50 -1.87 -17.40 -13.03
N ALA A 51 -2.99 -16.87 -12.52
CA ALA A 51 -3.41 -15.50 -12.79
C ALA A 51 -2.49 -14.48 -12.11
N VAL A 52 -2.01 -13.47 -12.86
CA VAL A 52 -1.21 -12.34 -12.34
C VAL A 52 -2.06 -11.07 -12.35
N SER A 53 -3.06 -11.04 -11.47
CA SER A 53 -4.05 -9.96 -11.43
C SER A 53 -4.29 -9.40 -10.03
N GLY A 54 -3.51 -9.86 -9.04
CA GLY A 54 -3.68 -9.48 -7.65
C GLY A 54 -3.46 -7.99 -7.39
N GLY A 55 -2.52 -7.34 -8.08
CA GLY A 55 -2.31 -5.90 -7.92
C GLY A 55 -3.51 -5.05 -8.30
N LEU A 56 -4.12 -5.33 -9.47
CA LEU A 56 -5.31 -4.63 -9.94
C LEU A 56 -6.53 -4.89 -9.04
N SER A 57 -6.71 -6.12 -8.55
CA SER A 57 -7.81 -6.43 -7.63
C SER A 57 -7.64 -5.72 -6.28
N MET A 58 -6.43 -5.68 -5.73
CA MET A 58 -6.13 -4.99 -4.47
C MET A 58 -6.31 -3.47 -4.60
N LEU A 59 -5.81 -2.84 -5.67
CA LEU A 59 -6.02 -1.41 -5.90
C LEU A 59 -7.51 -1.08 -5.98
N LEU A 60 -8.26 -1.83 -6.78
CA LEU A 60 -9.69 -1.59 -6.95
C LEU A 60 -10.45 -1.81 -5.64
N ALA A 61 -10.11 -2.84 -4.87
CA ALA A 61 -10.66 -3.06 -3.54
C ALA A 61 -10.39 -1.88 -2.61
N TRP A 62 -9.15 -1.39 -2.61
CA TRP A 62 -8.73 -0.27 -1.78
C TRP A 62 -9.48 1.02 -2.12
N ILE A 63 -9.60 1.35 -3.42
CA ILE A 63 -10.37 2.51 -3.89
C ILE A 63 -11.86 2.37 -3.53
N LEU A 64 -12.47 1.20 -3.75
CA LEU A 64 -13.86 0.98 -3.40
C LEU A 64 -14.09 1.09 -1.90
N SER A 65 -13.17 0.60 -1.06
CA SER A 65 -13.28 0.75 0.39
C SER A 65 -13.21 2.21 0.82
N ILE A 66 -12.34 3.02 0.20
CA ILE A 66 -12.27 4.47 0.44
C ILE A 66 -13.61 5.11 0.04
N ILE A 67 -14.09 4.86 -1.19
CA ILE A 67 -15.35 5.44 -1.69
C ILE A 67 -16.53 5.04 -0.79
N SER A 68 -16.66 3.76 -0.44
CA SER A 68 -17.72 3.26 0.44
C SER A 68 -17.65 3.91 1.82
N GLY A 69 -16.45 4.08 2.40
CA GLY A 69 -16.26 4.77 3.66
C GLY A 69 -16.69 6.24 3.60
N LEU A 70 -16.31 6.94 2.53
CA LEU A 70 -16.71 8.34 2.31
C LEU A 70 -18.22 8.50 2.09
N LEU A 71 -18.84 7.60 1.32
CA LEU A 71 -20.28 7.58 1.11
C LEU A 71 -21.03 7.29 2.40
N LEU A 72 -20.58 6.31 3.19
CA LEU A 72 -21.16 6.00 4.49
C LEU A 72 -21.05 7.21 5.43
N ALA A 73 -19.89 7.87 5.49
CA ALA A 73 -19.70 9.08 6.29
C ALA A 73 -20.64 10.22 5.84
N ALA A 74 -20.82 10.40 4.52
CA ALA A 74 -21.71 11.42 3.97
C ALA A 74 -23.20 11.12 4.26
N LEU A 75 -23.64 9.88 4.08
CA LEU A 75 -25.02 9.45 4.28
C LEU A 75 -25.40 9.37 5.76
N ALA A 76 -24.49 8.88 6.60
CA ALA A 76 -24.69 8.76 8.03
C ALA A 76 -24.43 10.08 8.78
N SER A 77 -23.95 11.14 8.11
CA SER A 77 -23.62 12.45 8.72
C SER A 77 -24.72 13.05 9.61
N ARG A 78 -25.99 12.75 9.34
CA ARG A 78 -27.15 13.22 10.13
C ARG A 78 -27.53 12.30 11.31
N GLN A 79 -27.03 11.06 11.33
CA GLN A 79 -27.31 10.02 12.31
C GLN A 79 -26.08 9.68 13.17
N LEU A 80 -24.90 10.14 12.75
CA LEU A 80 -23.67 9.95 13.48
C LEU A 80 -23.69 10.82 14.75
N PRO A 81 -23.23 10.30 15.90
CA PRO A 81 -23.05 11.08 17.13
C PRO A 81 -22.26 12.37 16.87
N ASP A 82 -22.47 13.41 17.68
CA ASP A 82 -21.79 14.72 17.55
C ASP A 82 -20.25 14.60 17.51
N GLU A 83 -19.68 13.51 18.07
CA GLU A 83 -18.26 13.14 17.97
C GLU A 83 -17.76 13.00 16.52
N PHE A 84 -18.65 12.81 15.53
CA PHE A 84 -18.32 12.68 14.10
C PHE A 84 -18.43 13.97 13.30
N ALA A 85 -18.95 15.06 13.89
CA ALA A 85 -19.07 16.34 13.19
C ALA A 85 -17.71 16.88 12.70
N PHE A 86 -16.60 16.41 13.29
CA PHE A 86 -15.24 16.76 12.87
C PHE A 86 -14.71 15.98 11.65
N VAL A 87 -15.32 14.86 11.26
CA VAL A 87 -14.82 14.00 10.17
C VAL A 87 -14.95 14.68 8.80
N ILE A 88 -16.06 15.38 8.56
CA ILE A 88 -16.32 16.04 7.27
C ILE A 88 -15.42 17.26 7.04
N PRO A 89 -15.22 18.17 8.01
CA PRO A 89 -14.21 19.23 7.91
C PRO A 89 -12.78 18.69 7.79
N GLY A 90 -12.44 17.63 8.53
CA GLY A 90 -11.13 16.97 8.44
C GLY A 90 -10.85 16.41 7.04
N LEU A 91 -11.87 15.87 6.36
CA LEU A 91 -11.74 15.38 4.99
C LEU A 91 -11.32 16.48 4.01
N GLN A 92 -11.83 17.70 4.18
CA GLN A 92 -11.44 18.86 3.36
C GLN A 92 -9.97 19.28 3.56
N GLN A 93 -9.35 18.91 4.67
CA GLN A 93 -7.93 19.17 4.91
C GLN A 93 -7.04 18.10 4.27
N VAL A 94 -7.51 16.84 4.22
CA VAL A 94 -6.71 15.70 3.74
C VAL A 94 -7.01 15.28 2.29
N TRP A 95 -8.06 15.79 1.63
CA TRP A 95 -8.47 15.30 0.31
C TRP A 95 -7.38 15.44 -0.76
N LYS A 96 -6.57 16.51 -0.74
CA LYS A 96 -5.47 16.68 -1.70
C LYS A 96 -4.44 15.58 -1.55
N ASN A 97 -4.06 15.29 -0.30
CA ASN A 97 -3.13 14.21 0.01
C ASN A 97 -3.74 12.86 -0.35
N LEU A 98 -5.00 12.61 0.00
CA LEU A 98 -5.68 11.36 -0.34
C LEU A 98 -5.75 11.15 -1.86
N ALA A 99 -6.16 12.17 -2.62
CA ALA A 99 -6.24 12.11 -4.08
C ALA A 99 -4.88 11.86 -4.72
N LEU A 100 -3.82 12.53 -4.24
CA LEU A 100 -2.46 12.30 -4.71
C LEU A 100 -1.99 10.87 -4.40
N ILE A 101 -2.20 10.40 -3.17
CA ILE A 101 -1.80 9.04 -2.76
C ILE A 101 -2.53 8.00 -3.60
N VAL A 102 -3.85 8.14 -3.77
CA VAL A 102 -4.66 7.23 -4.60
C VAL A 102 -4.22 7.27 -6.06
N GLY A 103 -3.99 8.47 -6.61
CA GLY A 103 -3.53 8.64 -7.99
C GLY A 103 -2.17 8.00 -8.25
N ILE A 104 -1.18 8.24 -7.38
CA ILE A 104 0.15 7.66 -7.53
C ILE A 104 0.13 6.15 -7.26
N ALA A 105 -0.64 5.66 -6.29
CA ALA A 105 -0.82 4.23 -6.06
C ALA A 105 -1.37 3.55 -7.32
N ALA A 106 -2.39 4.14 -7.95
CA ALA A 106 -2.92 3.65 -9.21
C ALA A 106 -1.88 3.64 -10.33
N LEU A 107 -1.07 4.70 -10.46
CA LEU A 107 0.00 4.76 -11.46
C LEU A 107 1.07 3.68 -11.24
N TYR A 108 1.46 3.40 -9.99
CA TYR A 108 2.37 2.29 -9.68
C TYR A 108 1.78 0.93 -10.00
N THR A 109 0.51 0.70 -9.67
CA THR A 109 -0.20 -0.54 -10.02
C THR A 109 -0.28 -0.73 -11.53
N LEU A 110 -0.56 0.34 -12.28
CA LEU A 110 -0.63 0.32 -13.74
C LEU A 110 0.75 0.12 -14.38
N LEU A 111 1.80 0.74 -13.84
CA LEU A 111 3.19 0.52 -14.25
C LEU A 111 3.56 -0.95 -14.08
N GLY A 112 3.29 -1.53 -12.91
CA GLY A 112 3.54 -2.95 -12.66
C GLY A 112 2.69 -3.87 -13.52
N ALA A 113 1.41 -3.57 -13.74
CA ALA A 113 0.54 -4.36 -14.62
C ALA A 113 0.98 -4.30 -16.10
N TYR A 114 1.56 -3.17 -16.52
CA TYR A 114 2.18 -3.04 -17.83
C TYR A 114 3.45 -3.89 -17.93
N ASP A 115 4.27 -3.92 -16.87
CA ASP A 115 5.47 -4.75 -16.80
C ASP A 115 5.15 -6.24 -16.80
N ASP A 116 4.17 -6.67 -16.00
CA ASP A 116 3.65 -8.05 -15.95
C ASP A 116 3.23 -8.56 -17.34
N LYS A 117 2.76 -7.67 -18.22
CA LYS A 117 2.28 -8.01 -19.57
C LYS A 117 3.34 -7.91 -20.67
N TYR A 118 4.19 -6.90 -20.62
CA TYR A 118 5.09 -6.55 -21.73
C TYR A 118 6.57 -6.68 -21.40
N SER A 119 6.94 -7.03 -20.17
CA SER A 119 8.33 -7.21 -19.69
C SER A 119 9.24 -6.03 -20.06
N MET A 120 9.15 -4.95 -19.30
CA MET A 120 9.92 -3.74 -19.48
C MET A 120 11.41 -3.96 -19.21
N LYS A 121 12.24 -3.16 -19.87
CA LYS A 121 13.67 -3.09 -19.53
C LYS A 121 13.83 -2.47 -18.14
N ALA A 122 14.69 -3.06 -17.31
CA ALA A 122 14.94 -2.63 -15.93
C ALA A 122 15.18 -1.11 -15.79
N GLY A 123 16.00 -0.51 -16.68
CA GLY A 123 16.26 0.93 -16.64
C GLY A 123 15.02 1.81 -16.90
N LYS A 124 14.08 1.37 -17.76
CA LYS A 124 12.83 2.10 -18.02
C LYS A 124 11.86 1.98 -16.85
N LYS A 125 11.76 0.79 -16.25
CA LYS A 125 10.96 0.53 -15.05
C LYS A 125 11.46 1.40 -13.89
N PHE A 126 12.77 1.38 -13.63
CA PHE A 126 13.40 2.16 -12.58
C PHE A 126 13.20 3.67 -12.77
N LEU A 127 13.37 4.18 -13.99
CA LEU A 127 13.11 5.59 -14.30
C LEU A 127 11.64 5.98 -14.05
N ALA A 128 10.69 5.14 -14.47
CA ALA A 128 9.26 5.40 -14.25
C ALA A 128 8.92 5.40 -12.75
N GLN A 129 9.42 4.42 -11.99
CA GLN A 129 9.29 4.41 -10.53
C GLN A 129 9.89 5.68 -9.91
N PHE A 130 11.09 6.08 -10.33
CA PHE A 130 11.76 7.29 -9.82
C PHE A 130 10.92 8.54 -10.06
N LEU A 131 10.36 8.71 -11.26
CA LEU A 131 9.50 9.86 -11.58
C LEU A 131 8.23 9.88 -10.72
N LEU A 132 7.60 8.72 -10.50
CA LEU A 132 6.42 8.62 -9.63
C LEU A 132 6.77 8.91 -8.16
N ALA A 133 7.90 8.41 -7.67
CA ALA A 133 8.41 8.70 -6.32
C ALA A 133 8.74 10.19 -6.16
N ALA A 134 9.40 10.80 -7.16
CA ALA A 134 9.71 12.23 -7.20
C ALA A 134 8.44 13.10 -7.12
N VAL A 135 7.42 12.78 -7.91
CA VAL A 135 6.13 13.48 -7.90
C VAL A 135 5.42 13.31 -6.55
N SER A 136 5.39 12.09 -6.01
CA SER A 136 4.81 11.79 -4.70
C SER A 136 5.48 12.59 -3.58
N ALA A 137 6.82 12.60 -3.53
CA ALA A 137 7.58 13.32 -2.52
C ALA A 137 7.55 14.85 -2.69
N TYR A 138 7.34 15.35 -3.91
CA TYR A 138 7.29 16.79 -4.19
C TYR A 138 5.93 17.40 -3.82
N PHE A 139 4.84 16.78 -4.25
CA PHE A 139 3.48 17.29 -4.03
C PHE A 139 2.80 16.71 -2.77
N GLY A 140 3.37 15.66 -2.20
CA GLY A 140 2.76 14.89 -1.12
C GLY A 140 3.55 14.91 0.17
N PRO A 141 3.29 13.93 1.06
CA PRO A 141 4.00 13.78 2.32
C PRO A 141 5.50 13.50 2.08
N ARG A 142 6.35 14.12 2.89
CA ARG A 142 7.80 13.93 2.88
C ARG A 142 8.33 13.65 4.27
N LEU A 143 9.38 12.84 4.37
CA LEU A 143 10.14 12.64 5.60
C LEU A 143 10.70 14.00 6.06
N SER A 144 10.42 14.35 7.31
CA SER A 144 11.06 15.47 8.00
C SER A 144 11.96 14.87 9.07
N LEU A 145 13.26 14.83 8.83
CA LEU A 145 14.25 14.32 9.80
C LEU A 145 14.77 15.43 10.73
N GLY A 146 14.00 16.50 10.93
CA GLY A 146 14.47 17.73 11.58
C GLY A 146 15.52 18.49 10.74
N LEU A 147 15.68 18.12 9.47
CA LEU A 147 16.62 18.75 8.54
C LEU A 147 16.00 19.99 7.92
N HIS A 148 16.74 21.10 7.91
CA HIS A 148 16.32 22.36 7.29
C HIS A 148 16.44 22.35 5.75
N CYS A 149 17.21 21.41 5.19
CA CYS A 149 17.40 21.28 3.76
C CYS A 149 16.23 20.53 3.10
N GLN A 150 15.32 21.27 2.45
CA GLN A 150 14.14 20.69 1.80
C GLN A 150 14.50 19.72 0.66
N PHE A 151 15.57 20.01 -0.09
CA PHE A 151 16.05 19.14 -1.15
C PHE A 151 16.48 17.77 -0.59
N LEU A 152 17.20 17.77 0.54
CA LEU A 152 17.64 16.53 1.18
C LEU A 152 16.46 15.70 1.70
N CYS A 153 15.48 16.33 2.36
CA CYS A 153 14.24 15.66 2.79
C CYS A 153 13.47 15.07 1.61
N TRP A 154 13.39 15.80 0.50
CA TRP A 154 12.78 15.33 -0.74
C TRP A 154 13.55 14.12 -1.29
N SER A 155 14.87 14.20 -1.46
CA SER A 155 15.69 13.09 -1.97
C SER A 155 15.58 11.84 -1.10
N ILE A 156 15.64 11.98 0.22
CA ILE A 156 15.47 10.86 1.17
C ILE A 156 14.09 10.23 1.00
N SER A 157 13.04 11.03 0.84
CA SER A 157 11.68 10.52 0.62
C SER A 157 11.56 9.76 -0.69
N VAL A 158 12.18 10.25 -1.77
CA VAL A 158 12.23 9.57 -3.07
C VAL A 158 12.93 8.22 -2.94
N PHE A 159 14.13 8.19 -2.36
CA PHE A 159 14.88 6.95 -2.18
C PHE A 159 14.20 5.98 -1.22
N TRP A 160 13.51 6.48 -0.20
CA TRP A 160 12.69 5.66 0.69
C TRP A 160 11.55 4.96 -0.06
N ILE A 161 10.77 5.73 -0.85
CA ILE A 161 9.68 5.16 -1.66
C ILE A 161 10.21 4.13 -2.65
N MET A 162 11.29 4.47 -3.37
CA MET A 162 11.96 3.55 -4.30
C MET A 162 12.46 2.28 -3.62
N GLY A 163 13.11 2.44 -2.46
CA GLY A 163 13.69 1.35 -1.69
C GLY A 163 12.63 0.38 -1.21
N VAL A 164 11.54 0.87 -0.60
CA VAL A 164 10.44 0.03 -0.12
C VAL A 164 9.72 -0.68 -1.28
N ILE A 165 9.48 0.00 -2.41
CA ILE A 165 8.84 -0.62 -3.57
C ILE A 165 9.68 -1.76 -4.14
N ASN A 166 10.97 -1.53 -4.35
CA ASN A 166 11.85 -2.57 -4.90
C ASN A 166 12.12 -3.68 -3.87
N ALA A 167 12.21 -3.36 -2.59
CA ALA A 167 12.31 -4.36 -1.52
C ALA A 167 11.10 -5.29 -1.51
N LEU A 168 9.88 -4.76 -1.55
CA LEU A 168 8.67 -5.58 -1.62
C LEU A 168 8.56 -6.37 -2.93
N ASN A 169 9.11 -5.86 -4.03
CA ASN A 169 9.14 -6.55 -5.30
C ASN A 169 10.08 -7.77 -5.29
N PHE A 170 11.27 -7.65 -4.71
CA PHE A 170 12.20 -8.78 -4.54
C PHE A 170 11.69 -9.80 -3.52
N PHE A 171 11.03 -9.32 -2.46
CA PHE A 171 10.44 -10.14 -1.42
C PHE A 171 9.22 -10.97 -1.88
N ASP A 172 8.63 -10.65 -3.05
CA ASP A 172 7.50 -11.36 -3.65
C ASP A 172 7.94 -12.60 -4.45
N ASN A 173 8.87 -13.38 -3.90
CA ASN A 173 9.39 -14.61 -4.50
C ASN A 173 8.71 -15.89 -3.96
N MET A 174 7.82 -15.76 -2.97
CA MET A 174 7.15 -16.87 -2.30
C MET A 174 5.66 -16.58 -2.05
N ASP A 175 4.83 -17.61 -2.22
CA ASP A 175 3.39 -17.58 -1.98
C ASP A 175 3.02 -17.02 -0.59
N GLY A 176 2.29 -15.91 -0.57
CA GLY A 176 1.76 -15.30 0.65
C GLY A 176 2.78 -14.51 1.46
N LEU A 177 4.06 -14.50 1.07
CA LEU A 177 5.13 -13.86 1.85
C LEU A 177 5.01 -12.32 1.82
N ALA A 178 5.04 -11.71 0.64
CA ALA A 178 4.96 -10.25 0.50
C ALA A 178 3.63 -9.67 1.03
N ALA A 179 2.51 -10.32 0.73
CA ALA A 179 1.20 -9.93 1.24
C ALA A 179 1.07 -10.12 2.76
N GLY A 180 1.62 -11.21 3.31
CA GLY A 180 1.63 -11.48 4.75
C GLY A 180 2.48 -10.47 5.53
N THR A 181 3.68 -10.15 5.04
CA THR A 181 4.54 -9.13 5.64
C THR A 181 3.91 -7.75 5.55
N THR A 182 3.28 -7.41 4.42
CA THR A 182 2.53 -6.15 4.29
C THR A 182 1.37 -6.05 5.27
N LEU A 183 0.64 -7.15 5.50
CA LEU A 183 -0.43 -7.22 6.49
C LEU A 183 0.12 -6.91 7.90
N ILE A 184 1.17 -7.60 8.33
CA ILE A 184 1.79 -7.39 9.65
C ILE A 184 2.28 -5.95 9.80
N ALA A 185 2.99 -5.44 8.79
CA ALA A 185 3.51 -4.08 8.78
C ALA A 185 2.38 -3.04 8.87
N SER A 186 1.32 -3.22 8.10
CA SER A 186 0.16 -2.33 8.09
C SER A 186 -0.61 -2.35 9.42
N VAL A 187 -0.74 -3.52 10.07
CA VAL A 187 -1.34 -3.61 11.40
C VAL A 187 -0.50 -2.86 12.43
N PHE A 188 0.82 -2.99 12.40
CA PHE A 188 1.69 -2.25 13.33
C PHE A 188 1.60 -0.74 13.11
N LEU A 189 1.64 -0.27 11.85
CA LEU A 189 1.46 1.13 11.51
C LEU A 189 0.08 1.66 11.92
N LEU A 190 -0.97 0.85 11.79
CA LEU A 190 -2.31 1.17 12.30
C LEU A 190 -2.27 1.41 13.81
N LEU A 191 -1.69 0.49 14.59
CA LEU A 191 -1.61 0.62 16.04
C LEU A 191 -0.84 1.88 16.46
N VAL A 192 0.30 2.14 15.82
CA VAL A 192 1.12 3.34 16.09
C VAL A 192 0.38 4.63 15.74
N ALA A 193 -0.25 4.68 14.57
CA ALA A 193 -1.02 5.86 14.14
C ALA A 193 -2.26 6.08 15.01
N ALA A 194 -2.95 5.02 15.40
CA ALA A 194 -4.10 5.07 16.30
C ALA A 194 -3.69 5.58 17.69
N TYR A 195 -2.58 5.10 18.24
CA TYR A 195 -2.03 5.55 19.52
C TYR A 195 -1.70 7.05 19.50
N ARG A 196 -1.17 7.56 18.37
CA ARG A 196 -0.89 8.99 18.18
C ARG A 196 -2.08 9.80 17.69
N THR A 197 -3.30 9.24 17.69
CA THR A 197 -4.52 9.91 17.20
C THR A 197 -4.43 10.42 15.75
N GLN A 198 -3.54 9.85 14.94
CA GLN A 198 -3.36 10.15 13.53
C GLN A 198 -4.40 9.38 12.70
N HIS A 199 -5.67 9.76 12.85
CA HIS A 199 -6.82 9.02 12.29
C HIS A 199 -6.72 8.78 10.78
N PHE A 200 -6.28 9.76 9.99
CA PHE A 200 -6.08 9.61 8.55
C PHE A 200 -5.07 8.50 8.22
N VAL A 201 -3.94 8.49 8.91
CA VAL A 201 -2.85 7.51 8.68
C VAL A 201 -3.27 6.13 9.17
N ALA A 202 -3.97 6.06 10.31
CA ALA A 202 -4.55 4.84 10.84
C ALA A 202 -5.53 4.20 9.86
N LEU A 203 -6.38 4.99 9.19
CA LEU A 203 -7.32 4.49 8.18
C LEU A 203 -6.61 3.95 6.94
N LEU A 204 -5.56 4.62 6.44
CA LEU A 204 -4.75 4.11 5.33
C LEU A 204 -4.09 2.77 5.69
N ALA A 205 -3.53 2.67 6.89
CA ALA A 205 -2.91 1.46 7.41
C ALA A 205 -3.94 0.32 7.61
N ALA A 206 -5.12 0.62 8.15
CA ALA A 206 -6.22 -0.34 8.30
C ALA A 206 -6.67 -0.89 6.95
N LEU A 207 -6.81 -0.02 5.94
CA LEU A 207 -7.16 -0.43 4.59
C LEU A 207 -6.05 -1.26 3.95
N GLY A 208 -4.78 -0.89 4.11
CA GLY A 208 -3.62 -1.68 3.67
C GLY A 208 -3.63 -3.09 4.27
N ALA A 209 -3.83 -3.20 5.58
CA ALA A 209 -3.99 -4.48 6.27
C ALA A 209 -5.18 -5.27 5.71
N GLY A 210 -6.33 -4.62 5.54
CA GLY A 210 -7.54 -5.24 5.00
C GLY A 210 -7.33 -5.84 3.62
N VAL A 211 -6.83 -5.05 2.67
CA VAL A 211 -6.64 -5.54 1.28
C VAL A 211 -5.59 -6.64 1.19
N SER A 212 -4.50 -6.55 1.97
CA SER A 212 -3.51 -7.63 2.06
C SER A 212 -4.11 -8.91 2.63
N LEU A 213 -4.89 -8.83 3.70
CA LEU A 213 -5.56 -10.00 4.31
C LEU A 213 -6.53 -10.67 3.33
N GLY A 214 -7.36 -9.88 2.63
CA GLY A 214 -8.32 -10.42 1.66
C GLY A 214 -7.64 -11.06 0.44
N PHE A 215 -6.51 -10.50 0.00
CA PHE A 215 -5.70 -11.07 -1.07
C PHE A 215 -5.03 -12.37 -0.63
N LEU A 216 -4.54 -12.43 0.62
CA LEU A 216 -3.87 -13.60 1.19
C LEU A 216 -4.74 -14.87 1.16
N PHE A 217 -6.07 -14.74 1.21
CA PHE A 217 -6.97 -15.90 1.04
C PHE A 217 -6.80 -16.63 -0.31
N HIS A 218 -6.30 -15.93 -1.34
CA HIS A 218 -6.08 -16.46 -2.68
C HIS A 218 -4.60 -16.72 -2.99
N ASN A 219 -3.70 -16.08 -2.23
CA ASN A 219 -2.24 -16.16 -2.43
C ASN A 219 -1.52 -17.05 -1.40
N ARG A 220 -2.25 -17.70 -0.47
CA ARG A 220 -1.68 -18.72 0.44
C ARG A 220 -1.15 -19.92 -0.34
N PRO A 221 -0.04 -20.55 0.10
CA PRO A 221 0.51 -21.74 -0.54
C PRO A 221 -0.51 -22.91 -0.57
N PRO A 222 -0.70 -23.58 -1.73
CA PRO A 222 -0.25 -23.19 -3.07
C PRO A 222 -1.10 -22.04 -3.64
N ALA A 223 -0.45 -20.96 -4.12
CA ALA A 223 -1.15 -19.76 -4.56
C ALA A 223 -2.02 -20.01 -5.80
N LYS A 224 -3.23 -19.43 -5.76
CA LYS A 224 -4.20 -19.46 -6.87
C LYS A 224 -4.10 -18.22 -7.75
N VAL A 225 -3.60 -17.13 -7.18
CA VAL A 225 -3.41 -15.83 -7.84
C VAL A 225 -2.10 -15.25 -7.34
N PHE A 226 -1.25 -14.81 -8.28
CA PHE A 226 -0.04 -14.05 -7.99
C PHE A 226 -0.34 -12.55 -8.00
N MET A 227 0.38 -11.80 -7.16
CA MET A 227 0.19 -10.36 -7.08
C MET A 227 0.84 -9.62 -8.25
N GLY A 228 1.97 -10.14 -8.75
CA GLY A 228 2.75 -9.55 -9.84
C GLY A 228 3.47 -8.28 -9.42
N ASP A 229 4.18 -7.68 -10.37
CA ASP A 229 4.80 -6.36 -10.21
C ASP A 229 3.75 -5.30 -9.89
N SER A 230 2.55 -5.44 -10.47
CA SER A 230 1.40 -4.59 -10.16
C SER A 230 1.09 -4.54 -8.66
N GLY A 231 1.08 -5.70 -8.00
CA GLY A 231 0.72 -5.81 -6.59
C GLY A 231 1.85 -5.41 -5.66
N SER A 232 3.07 -5.85 -5.93
CA SER A 232 4.23 -5.51 -5.09
C SER A 232 4.53 -4.00 -5.15
N HIS A 233 4.38 -3.35 -6.32
CA HIS A 233 4.51 -1.89 -6.42
C HIS A 233 3.39 -1.14 -5.68
N PHE A 234 2.15 -1.63 -5.77
CA PHE A 234 1.02 -1.07 -5.03
C PHE A 234 1.24 -1.14 -3.51
N LEU A 235 1.50 -2.34 -2.99
CA LEU A 235 1.70 -2.54 -1.55
C LEU A 235 2.95 -1.81 -1.04
N GLY A 236 4.05 -1.86 -1.80
CA GLY A 236 5.28 -1.15 -1.48
C GLY A 236 5.07 0.37 -1.39
N TYR A 237 4.35 0.97 -2.34
CA TYR A 237 4.04 2.40 -2.30
C TYR A 237 3.14 2.75 -1.10
N CYS A 238 2.09 1.97 -0.86
CA CYS A 238 1.18 2.17 0.27
C CYS A 238 1.92 2.11 1.62
N LEU A 239 2.81 1.12 1.81
CA LEU A 239 3.65 1.02 3.00
C LEU A 239 4.61 2.19 3.13
N ALA A 240 5.30 2.54 2.04
CA ALA A 240 6.28 3.62 2.04
C ALA A 240 5.66 4.96 2.46
N VAL A 241 4.52 5.32 1.87
CA VAL A 241 3.83 6.58 2.17
C VAL A 241 3.18 6.54 3.55
N THR A 242 2.59 5.42 3.97
CA THR A 242 2.05 5.29 5.33
C THR A 242 3.17 5.44 6.36
N CYS A 243 4.37 4.89 6.10
CA CYS A 243 5.55 5.11 6.93
C CYS A 243 5.93 6.60 6.99
N ILE A 244 6.03 7.27 5.84
CA ILE A 244 6.33 8.72 5.78
C ILE A 244 5.33 9.53 6.62
N LEU A 245 4.04 9.26 6.44
CA LEU A 245 2.95 9.91 7.17
C LEU A 245 2.95 9.59 8.66
N THR A 246 3.39 8.39 9.04
CA THR A 246 3.51 7.99 10.45
C THR A 246 4.69 8.71 11.11
N THR A 247 5.73 9.07 10.35
CA THR A 247 6.98 9.66 10.86
C THR A 247 6.98 11.21 10.83
N PHE A 248 5.82 11.89 10.92
CA PHE A 248 5.80 13.34 11.11
C PHE A 248 6.60 13.73 12.37
N TYR A 249 7.80 14.27 12.17
CA TYR A 249 8.53 15.00 13.20
C TYR A 249 7.94 16.40 13.30
N LEU A 250 7.02 16.59 14.24
CA LEU A 250 6.76 17.90 14.80
C LEU A 250 7.79 18.08 15.93
N PRO A 251 8.66 19.12 15.88
CA PRO A 251 9.59 19.41 16.97
C PRO A 251 8.92 19.54 18.34
N ALA A 252 7.62 19.83 18.37
CA ALA A 252 6.80 19.90 19.57
C ALA A 252 6.35 18.53 20.14
N GLU A 253 6.46 17.43 19.40
CA GLU A 253 5.87 16.13 19.79
C GLU A 253 6.88 15.00 20.03
N SER A 254 8.15 15.15 19.66
CA SER A 254 9.16 14.10 19.90
C SER A 254 10.56 14.70 20.07
N LEU A 255 11.13 14.51 21.26
CA LEU A 255 12.50 14.92 21.60
C LEU A 255 13.58 13.95 21.05
N THR A 256 13.18 12.82 20.44
CA THR A 256 14.05 11.72 20.02
C THR A 256 13.79 11.28 18.57
N PHE A 257 14.80 10.66 17.94
CA PHE A 257 14.73 10.06 16.60
C PHE A 257 13.88 8.78 16.52
N THR A 258 13.24 8.36 17.61
CA THR A 258 12.45 7.12 17.71
C THR A 258 11.40 6.95 16.59
N PRO A 259 10.68 8.00 16.13
CA PRO A 259 9.72 7.86 15.03
C PRO A 259 10.33 7.45 13.67
N VAL A 260 11.63 7.67 13.47
CA VAL A 260 12.37 7.28 12.26
C VAL A 260 12.72 5.80 12.26
N LEU A 261 12.88 5.21 13.46
CA LEU A 261 13.19 3.80 13.61
C LEU A 261 11.98 2.89 13.34
N ILE A 262 10.76 3.40 13.56
CA ILE A 262 9.53 2.60 13.41
C ILE A 262 9.41 2.01 11.99
N PRO A 263 9.47 2.79 10.89
CA PRO A 263 9.46 2.23 9.54
C PRO A 263 10.56 1.20 9.27
N LEU A 264 11.78 1.46 9.77
CA LEU A 264 12.93 0.57 9.57
C LEU A 264 12.74 -0.77 10.27
N LEU A 265 12.19 -0.77 11.48
CA LEU A 265 11.93 -1.99 12.25
C LEU A 265 10.78 -2.79 11.64
N VAL A 266 9.72 -2.10 11.23
CA VAL A 266 8.53 -2.72 10.64
C VAL A 266 8.84 -3.36 9.30
N LEU A 267 9.68 -2.72 8.49
CA LEU A 267 10.08 -3.18 7.16
C LEU A 267 11.48 -3.84 7.16
N ALA A 268 11.99 -4.22 8.33
CA ALA A 268 13.35 -4.75 8.46
C ALA A 268 13.58 -5.97 7.55
N ILE A 269 12.61 -6.89 7.50
CA ILE A 269 12.77 -8.13 6.74
C ILE A 269 12.82 -7.84 5.22
N PRO A 270 11.83 -7.16 4.59
CA PRO A 270 11.93 -6.84 3.17
C PRO A 270 13.14 -5.97 2.82
N LEU A 271 13.48 -4.99 3.66
CA LEU A 271 14.63 -4.11 3.40
C LEU A 271 15.96 -4.87 3.47
N PHE A 272 16.08 -5.83 4.38
CA PHE A 272 17.26 -6.67 4.51
C PHE A 272 17.41 -7.63 3.31
N ASP A 273 16.30 -8.25 2.90
CA ASP A 273 16.27 -9.13 1.72
C ASP A 273 16.67 -8.39 0.43
N ALA A 274 16.30 -7.11 0.31
CA ALA A 274 16.65 -6.30 -0.86
C ALA A 274 18.15 -5.96 -0.99
N ILE A 275 18.93 -6.11 0.09
CA ILE A 275 20.35 -5.74 0.14
C ILE A 275 21.26 -6.96 -0.01
N MET A 276 20.77 -8.15 0.39
CA MET A 276 21.51 -9.42 0.29
C MET A 276 21.39 -10.05 -1.10
#